data_AF-A0A7G8X8P3-F1
#
_entry.id   AF-A0A7G8X8P3-F1
#
_cell.length_a   1.000
_cell.length_b   1.000
_cell.length_c   1.000
_cell.angle_alpha   90.00
_cell.angle_beta   90.00
_cell.angle_gamma   90.00
#
_symmetry.space_group_name_H-M   'P 1'
#
loop_
_entity.id
_entity.type
_entity.pdbx_description
1 polymer ?
#
loop_
_entity_poly.entity_id
_entity_poly.type
_entity_poly.pdbx_seq_one_letter_code
_entity_poly.pdbx_strand_id
1 'polypeptide(L)'
;MKAFKKIIEFLNRMKVIDIWGDRNEGLSNDDKEYIDRKKSQNPYGLIGMILGGIAFTFGPQYGFIPVITLIFCIVTFFTFDKEKEDNPWPFYVGIMLSLIGLIMVITGEVHDLII
;
A
#
# COMPACT_ATOMS: atom_id res chain seq x y z
N MET A 1 2.00 -21.96 7.76
CA MET A 1 0.76 -21.22 8.10
C MET A 1 0.82 -20.46 9.43
N LYS A 2 1.29 -21.04 10.55
CA LYS A 2 1.38 -20.31 11.85
C LYS A 2 2.21 -19.02 11.78
N ALA A 3 3.38 -19.06 11.13
CA ALA A 3 4.25 -17.89 10.98
C ALA A 3 3.60 -16.76 10.15
N PHE A 4 2.99 -17.10 9.00
CA PHE A 4 2.26 -16.13 8.17
C PHE A 4 1.10 -15.47 8.92
N LYS A 5 0.30 -16.26 9.64
CA LYS A 5 -0.78 -15.73 10.49
C LYS A 5 -0.24 -14.71 11.52
N LYS A 6 0.90 -15.01 12.15
CA LYS A 6 1.56 -14.10 13.10
C LYS A 6 2.04 -12.80 12.45
N ILE A 7 2.52 -12.86 11.20
CA ILE A 7 2.91 -11.67 10.43
C ILE A 7 1.68 -10.81 10.14
N ILE A 8 0.59 -11.40 9.64
CA ILE A 8 -0.66 -10.65 9.36
C ILE A 8 -1.24 -10.06 10.64
N GLU A 9 -1.23 -10.79 11.75
CA GLU A 9 -1.65 -10.29 13.06
C GLU A 9 -0.80 -9.11 13.52
N PHE A 10 0.53 -9.20 13.35
CA PHE A 10 1.45 -8.10 13.64
C PHE A 10 1.16 -6.87 12.77
N LEU A 11 1.01 -7.04 11.45
CA LEU A 11 0.69 -5.95 10.52
C LEU A 11 -0.66 -5.31 10.85
N ASN A 12 -1.68 -6.10 11.18
CA ASN A 12 -2.97 -5.59 11.61
C ASN A 12 -2.88 -4.78 12.92
N ARG A 13 -2.02 -5.17 13.87
CA ARG A 13 -1.77 -4.35 15.07
C ARG A 13 -1.09 -3.03 14.72
N MET A 14 -0.11 -3.04 13.81
CA MET A 14 0.57 -1.84 13.33
C MET A 14 -0.36 -0.90 12.55
N LYS A 15 -1.37 -1.45 11.86
CA LYS A 15 -2.40 -0.68 11.14
C LYS A 15 -3.28 0.17 12.07
N VAL A 16 -3.52 -0.33 13.29
CA VAL A 16 -4.36 0.33 14.31
C VAL A 16 -3.61 1.41 15.07
N ILE A 17 -2.27 1.33 15.13
CA ILE A 17 -1.43 2.43 15.59
C ILE A 17 -1.53 3.49 14.49
N ASP A 18 -2.36 4.51 14.70
CA ASP A 18 -2.73 5.50 13.69
C ASP A 18 -1.46 6.16 13.12
N ILE A 19 -0.95 5.62 12.01
CA ILE A 19 0.24 6.13 11.30
C ILE A 19 -0.02 7.59 10.86
N TRP A 20 -1.29 7.98 10.80
CA TRP A 20 -1.77 9.28 10.36
C TRP A 20 -2.11 10.25 11.52
N GLY A 21 -1.84 9.88 12.78
CA GLY A 21 -2.21 10.68 13.96
C GLY A 21 -3.68 10.52 14.33
N ASP A 22 -4.07 10.97 15.53
CA ASP A 22 -5.44 10.83 16.03
C ASP A 22 -6.43 11.52 15.09
N ARG A 23 -7.15 10.73 14.28
CA ARG A 23 -8.13 11.21 13.29
C ARG A 23 -9.23 12.07 13.88
N ASN A 24 -9.42 12.00 15.21
CA ASN A 24 -10.48 12.68 15.94
C ASN A 24 -9.99 13.89 16.74
N GLU A 25 -8.70 14.22 16.66
CA GLU A 25 -8.13 15.37 17.36
C GLU A 25 -8.58 16.68 16.69
N GLY A 26 -9.27 17.54 17.44
CA GLY A 26 -9.76 18.84 16.94
C GLY A 26 -11.08 18.81 16.15
N LEU A 27 -11.70 17.64 15.94
CA LEU A 27 -13.00 17.53 15.26
C LEU A 27 -14.18 17.79 16.21
N SER A 28 -15.25 18.41 15.69
CA SER A 28 -16.52 18.52 16.41
C SER A 28 -17.20 17.14 16.55
N ASN A 29 -18.15 16.99 17.48
CA ASN A 29 -18.83 15.72 17.68
C ASN A 29 -19.60 15.26 16.43
N ASP A 30 -20.17 16.20 15.68
CA ASP A 30 -20.90 15.91 14.43
C ASP A 30 -19.95 15.43 13.32
N ASP A 31 -18.75 16.03 13.23
CA ASP A 31 -17.72 15.64 12.26
C ASP A 31 -17.15 14.25 12.56
N LYS A 32 -16.94 13.93 13.84
CA LYS A 32 -16.50 12.58 14.27
C LYS A 32 -17.51 11.53 13.86
N GLU A 33 -18.78 11.79 14.14
CA GLU A 33 -19.86 10.85 13.82
C GLU A 33 -20.05 10.68 12.31
N TYR A 34 -19.76 11.71 11.51
CA TYR A 34 -19.74 11.62 10.06
C TYR A 34 -18.54 10.82 9.53
N ILE A 35 -17.34 11.05 10.06
CA ILE A 35 -16.11 10.34 9.62
C ILE A 35 -16.15 8.86 10.03
N ASP A 36 -16.62 8.55 11.24
CA ASP A 36 -16.73 7.17 11.74
C ASP A 36 -17.72 6.32 10.91
N ARG A 37 -18.72 6.95 10.28
CA ARG A 37 -19.63 6.27 9.34
C ARG A 37 -18.95 5.87 8.04
N LYS A 38 -17.82 6.49 7.67
CA LYS A 38 -17.14 6.23 6.41
C LYS A 38 -16.08 5.16 6.59
N LYS A 39 -16.09 4.16 5.70
CA LYS A 39 -15.02 3.17 5.64
C LYS A 39 -13.69 3.87 5.35
N SER A 40 -12.65 3.45 6.07
CA SER A 40 -11.33 4.08 5.97
C SER A 40 -10.51 3.51 4.81
N GLN A 41 -9.47 4.21 4.38
CA GLN A 41 -8.48 3.64 3.45
C GLN A 41 -7.49 2.75 4.20
N ASN A 42 -7.04 1.67 3.57
CA ASN A 42 -5.96 0.85 4.14
C ASN A 42 -4.61 1.58 3.97
N PRO A 43 -3.89 1.91 5.05
CA PRO A 43 -2.64 2.66 4.96
C PRO A 43 -1.56 1.90 4.19
N TYR A 44 -1.51 0.57 4.27
CA TYR A 44 -0.57 -0.21 3.49
C TYR A 44 -0.90 -0.21 2.01
N GLY A 45 -2.19 -0.15 1.66
CA GLY A 45 -2.61 0.01 0.26
C GLY A 45 -2.10 1.33 -0.33
N LEU A 46 -2.22 2.43 0.42
CA LEU A 46 -1.71 3.74 0.01
C LEU A 46 -0.17 3.74 -0.12
N ILE A 47 0.53 3.20 0.87
CA ILE A 47 1.99 3.05 0.82
C ILE A 47 2.39 2.18 -0.38
N GLY A 48 1.72 1.06 -0.58
CA GLY A 48 1.96 0.14 -1.70
C GLY A 48 1.75 0.80 -3.05
N MET A 49 0.75 1.66 -3.18
CA MET A 49 0.51 2.46 -4.39
C MET A 49 1.66 3.44 -4.67
N ILE A 50 2.12 4.17 -3.65
CA ILE A 50 3.25 5.12 -3.78
C ILE A 50 4.54 4.36 -4.15
N LEU A 51 4.84 3.28 -3.43
CA LEU A 51 5.97 2.42 -3.73
C LEU A 51 5.86 1.80 -5.12
N GLY A 52 4.65 1.50 -5.59
CA GLY A 52 4.38 1.04 -6.95
C GLY A 52 4.79 2.09 -7.99
N GLY A 53 4.45 3.36 -7.76
CA GLY A 53 4.91 4.47 -8.59
C GLY A 53 6.44 4.57 -8.61
N ILE A 54 7.10 4.47 -7.45
CA ILE A 54 8.56 4.46 -7.35
C ILE A 54 9.17 3.27 -8.09
N ALA A 55 8.57 2.09 -7.95
CA ALA A 55 9.00 0.87 -8.64
C ALA A 55 8.82 0.95 -10.16
N PHE A 56 7.76 1.59 -10.64
CA PHE A 56 7.59 1.85 -12.06
C PHE A 56 8.65 2.81 -12.58
N THR A 57 8.84 3.96 -11.91
CA THR A 57 9.74 5.02 -12.37
C THR A 57 11.23 4.65 -12.29
N PHE A 58 11.66 4.06 -11.17
CA PHE A 58 13.07 3.79 -10.88
C PHE A 58 13.43 2.30 -10.89
N GLY A 59 12.44 1.41 -10.83
CA GLY A 59 12.66 -0.03 -10.87
C GLY A 59 13.36 -0.54 -12.13
N PRO A 60 13.12 0.02 -13.34
CA PRO A 60 13.86 -0.37 -14.53
C PRO A 60 15.39 -0.23 -14.38
N GLN A 61 15.84 0.83 -13.71
CA GLN A 61 17.25 1.04 -13.40
C GLN A 61 17.72 0.18 -12.21
N TYR A 62 16.84 -0.05 -11.23
CA TYR A 62 17.12 -0.77 -10.00
C TYR A 62 16.16 -1.96 -9.82
N GLY A 63 16.46 -3.07 -10.50
CA GLY A 63 15.52 -4.20 -10.62
C GLY A 63 15.07 -4.86 -9.32
N PHE A 64 15.74 -4.62 -8.19
CA PHE A 64 15.28 -5.11 -6.88
C PHE A 64 14.09 -4.32 -6.31
N ILE A 65 13.93 -3.04 -6.69
CA ILE A 65 12.83 -2.18 -6.21
C ILE A 65 11.45 -2.78 -6.55
N PRO A 66 11.12 -3.13 -7.81
CA PRO A 66 9.82 -3.68 -8.14
C PRO A 66 9.56 -5.03 -7.48
N VAL A 67 10.59 -5.84 -7.24
CA VAL A 67 10.46 -7.12 -6.52
C VAL A 67 10.07 -6.90 -5.06
N ILE A 68 10.76 -6.01 -4.35
CA ILE A 68 10.45 -5.71 -2.94
C ILE A 68 9.07 -5.09 -2.82
N THR A 69 8.73 -4.13 -3.69
CA THR A 69 7.40 -3.51 -3.70
C THR A 69 6.30 -4.52 -3.98
N LEU A 70 6.50 -5.44 -4.93
CA LEU A 70 5.52 -6.49 -5.23
C LEU A 70 5.29 -7.41 -4.02
N ILE A 71 6.36 -7.84 -3.35
CA ILE A 71 6.27 -8.65 -2.13
C ILE A 71 5.51 -7.89 -1.04
N PHE A 72 5.86 -6.61 -0.82
CA PHE A 72 5.19 -5.76 0.15
C PHE A 72 3.68 -5.67 -0.12
N CYS A 73 3.29 -5.33 -1.35
CA CYS A 73 1.88 -5.19 -1.74
C CYS A 73 1.11 -6.51 -1.59
N ILE A 74 1.70 -7.64 -1.99
CA ILE A 74 1.06 -8.96 -1.85
C ILE A 74 0.87 -9.33 -0.38
N VAL A 75 1.90 -9.19 0.45
CA VAL A 75 1.83 -9.55 1.88
C VAL A 75 0.83 -8.66 2.61
N THR A 76 0.86 -7.36 2.36
CA THR A 76 -0.02 -6.40 3.02
C THR A 76 -1.45 -6.41 2.47
N PHE A 77 -1.69 -6.90 1.25
CA PHE A 77 -3.05 -7.10 0.73
C PHE A 77 -3.88 -8.03 1.62
N PHE A 78 -3.26 -9.01 2.28
CA PHE A 78 -3.95 -9.89 3.24
C PHE A 78 -4.39 -9.18 4.54
N THR A 79 -4.00 -7.91 4.75
CA THR A 79 -4.49 -7.06 5.85
C THR A 79 -5.76 -6.30 5.48
N PHE A 80 -6.21 -6.39 4.22
CA PHE A 80 -7.40 -5.70 3.74
C PHE A 80 -8.67 -6.28 4.36
N ASP A 81 -9.50 -5.41 4.92
CA ASP A 81 -10.76 -5.77 5.58
C ASP A 81 -11.94 -5.04 4.91
N LYS A 82 -12.73 -5.77 4.11
CA LYS A 82 -13.87 -5.23 3.35
C LYS A 82 -14.96 -4.60 4.23
N GLU A 83 -15.05 -4.96 5.51
CA GLU A 83 -16.04 -4.40 6.43
C GLU A 83 -15.61 -3.03 6.94
N LYS A 84 -14.31 -2.84 7.20
CA LYS A 84 -13.74 -1.62 7.77
C LYS A 84 -13.15 -0.65 6.76
N GLU A 85 -12.78 -1.17 5.59
CA GLU A 85 -12.00 -0.44 4.59
C GLU A 85 -12.78 -0.27 3.28
N ASP A 86 -12.57 0.89 2.66
CA ASP A 86 -13.40 1.39 1.57
C ASP A 86 -13.22 0.55 0.29
N ASN A 87 -11.98 0.39 -0.17
CA ASN A 87 -11.70 -0.39 -1.37
C ASN A 87 -10.25 -0.91 -1.43
N PRO A 88 -10.00 -2.00 -2.18
CA PRO A 88 -8.67 -2.59 -2.34
C PRO A 88 -7.85 -1.98 -3.48
N TRP A 89 -8.36 -0.99 -4.22
CA TRP A 89 -7.71 -0.47 -5.44
C TRP A 89 -6.27 -0.01 -5.25
N PRO A 90 -5.89 0.68 -4.15
CA PRO A 90 -4.51 1.08 -3.94
C PRO A 90 -3.52 -0.10 -4.00
N PHE A 91 -3.90 -1.27 -3.49
CA PHE A 91 -3.09 -2.47 -3.61
C PHE A 91 -2.94 -2.93 -5.06
N TYR A 92 -4.05 -2.98 -5.81
CA TYR A 92 -4.01 -3.40 -7.21
C TYR A 92 -3.15 -2.46 -8.06
N VAL A 93 -3.27 -1.15 -7.86
CA VAL A 93 -2.43 -0.15 -8.55
C VAL A 93 -0.95 -0.37 -8.20
N GLY A 94 -0.63 -0.53 -6.92
CA GLY A 94 0.75 -0.80 -6.48
C GLY A 94 1.35 -2.07 -7.08
N ILE A 95 0.57 -3.16 -7.14
CA ILE A 95 0.96 -4.43 -7.76
C ILE A 95 1.18 -4.25 -9.27
N MET A 96 0.23 -3.63 -9.98
CA MET A 96 0.31 -3.44 -11.43
C MET A 96 1.53 -2.59 -11.82
N LEU A 97 1.75 -1.46 -11.13
CA LEU A 97 2.90 -0.61 -11.39
C LEU A 97 4.23 -1.33 -11.13
N SER A 98 4.30 -2.13 -10.06
CA SER A 98 5.48 -2.94 -9.76
C SER A 98 5.74 -4.02 -10.82
N LEU A 99 4.69 -4.65 -11.34
CA LEU A 99 4.80 -5.62 -12.43
C LEU A 99 5.28 -4.95 -13.72
N ILE A 100 4.77 -3.76 -14.05
CA ILE A 100 5.24 -2.99 -15.21
C ILE A 100 6.73 -2.65 -15.05
N GLY A 101 7.13 -2.12 -13.90
CA GLY A 101 8.55 -1.85 -13.60
C GLY A 101 9.42 -3.10 -13.72
N LEU A 102 8.95 -4.26 -13.25
CA LEU A 102 9.67 -5.54 -13.40
C LEU A 102 9.76 -6.00 -14.87
N ILE A 103 8.69 -5.83 -15.66
CA ILE A 103 8.70 -6.16 -17.09
C ILE A 103 9.75 -5.32 -17.81
N MET A 104 9.80 -4.02 -17.52
CA MET A 104 10.79 -3.11 -18.11
C MET A 104 12.23 -3.53 -17.78
N VAL A 105 12.51 -3.98 -16.55
CA VAL A 105 13.81 -4.58 -16.18
C VAL A 105 14.14 -5.77 -17.07
N ILE A 106 13.18 -6.67 -17.29
CA ILE A 106 13.37 -7.90 -18.08
C ILE A 106 13.59 -7.58 -19.56
N THR A 107 12.89 -6.58 -20.09
CA THR A 107 13.01 -6.17 -21.51
C THR A 107 14.18 -5.22 -21.77
N GLY A 108 14.85 -4.73 -20.72
CA GLY A 108 15.93 -3.75 -20.83
C GLY A 108 15.46 -2.34 -21.17
N GLU A 109 14.18 -2.05 -20.99
CA GLU A 109 13.59 -0.72 -21.20
C GLU A 109 13.86 0.15 -19.97
N VAL A 110 14.25 1.41 -20.16
CA VAL A 110 14.48 2.36 -19.06
C VAL A 110 13.76 3.68 -19.33
N HIS A 111 13.31 4.35 -18.27
CA HIS A 111 12.78 5.70 -18.40
C HIS A 111 13.94 6.70 -18.58
N ASP A 112 13.91 7.47 -19.66
CA ASP A 112 14.73 8.68 -19.78
C ASP A 112 14.09 9.81 -18.95
N LEU A 113 14.50 9.86 -17.68
CA LEU A 113 14.07 10.90 -16.76
C LEU A 113 14.95 12.14 -16.98
N ILE A 114 14.37 13.22 -17.50
CA ILE A 114 15.03 14.53 -17.50
C ILE A 114 14.91 15.06 -16.06
N ILE A 115 16.00 14.94 -15.29
CA ILE A 115 16.13 15.50 -13.94
C ILE A 115 16.69 16.91 -14.03
#